data_AF-A0A8T0LAH8-F1
#
_entry.id   AF-A0A8T0LAH8-F1
#
_cell.length_a   1.000
_cell.length_b   1.000
_cell.length_c   1.000
_cell.angle_alpha   90.00
_cell.angle_beta   90.00
_cell.angle_gamma   90.00
#
_symmetry.space_group_name_H-M   'P 1'
#
loop_
_entity.id
_entity.type
_entity.pdbx_description
1 polymer ?
#
loop_
_entity_poly.entity_id
_entity_poly.type
_entity_poly.pdbx_seq_one_letter_code
_entity_poly.pdbx_strand_id
1 'polypeptide(L)'
;MERMHKLGLFDLSLKLKHPKRNYLPKKKKAVQPNHSPQRRSSRIMNLVPINYSERNRESASKENGVVEICIPEGTNPEVYTEEHEEHLGDCESAWELYVDGYDEDGNRIYDPIKGETCHQCRQKTLGQHTHCNKCELLQGKFCGDCLYMRYGENVMEANRNNKWVCPPCRGICNCSRCRRGKGWRPTGNIYSKVSKLGFKSVAHYLIKTRGTELEGSDAENSVAEEKSETSADTKLNRPTLTRASKKRA
;
A
#
# COMPACT_ATOMS: atom_id res chain seq x y z
N MET A 1 -22.97 -5.67 -39.99
CA MET A 1 -23.67 -4.55 -39.29
C MET A 1 -25.19 -4.59 -39.49
N GLU A 2 -25.69 -4.89 -40.70
CA GLU A 2 -27.15 -4.91 -41.01
C GLU A 2 -27.99 -5.86 -40.15
N ARG A 3 -27.41 -7.00 -39.73
CA ARG A 3 -28.12 -8.00 -38.90
C ARG A 3 -28.56 -7.45 -37.54
N MET A 4 -27.80 -6.49 -36.99
CA MET A 4 -28.12 -5.84 -35.72
C MET A 4 -29.22 -4.77 -35.88
N HIS A 5 -29.30 -4.13 -37.04
CA HIS A 5 -30.38 -3.20 -37.39
C HIS A 5 -31.72 -3.93 -37.54
N LYS A 6 -31.70 -5.10 -38.18
CA LYS A 6 -32.91 -5.92 -38.42
C LYS A 6 -33.53 -6.50 -37.14
N LEU A 7 -32.76 -6.54 -36.05
CA LEU A 7 -33.21 -6.99 -34.72
C LEU A 7 -33.64 -5.81 -33.82
N GLY A 8 -33.68 -4.57 -34.32
CA GLY A 8 -34.17 -3.41 -33.56
C GLY A 8 -33.31 -3.03 -32.34
N LEU A 9 -32.08 -3.55 -32.25
CA LEU A 9 -31.21 -3.40 -31.08
C LEU A 9 -30.75 -1.96 -30.85
N PHE A 10 -30.64 -1.16 -31.91
CA PHE A 10 -30.24 0.24 -31.81
C PHE A 10 -31.38 1.17 -31.34
N ASP A 11 -32.64 0.83 -31.63
CA ASP A 11 -33.81 1.60 -31.21
C ASP A 11 -34.14 1.43 -29.72
N LEU A 12 -33.62 0.37 -29.09
CA LEU A 12 -33.75 0.12 -27.65
C LEU A 12 -32.91 1.10 -26.82
N SER A 13 -31.75 1.54 -27.31
CA SER A 13 -30.88 2.46 -26.54
C SER A 13 -31.45 3.87 -26.46
N LEU A 14 -32.17 4.31 -27.51
CA LEU A 14 -32.80 5.64 -27.57
C LEU A 14 -34.05 5.76 -26.67
N LYS A 15 -34.66 4.63 -26.29
CA LYS A 15 -35.83 4.59 -25.39
C LYS A 15 -35.45 4.53 -23.90
N LEU A 16 -34.18 4.33 -23.57
CA LEU A 16 -33.68 4.38 -22.19
C LEU A 16 -33.30 5.81 -21.80
N LYS A 17 -34.29 6.70 -21.69
CA LYS A 17 -34.09 7.95 -20.95
C LYS A 17 -33.98 7.60 -19.46
N HIS A 18 -32.76 7.63 -18.93
CA HIS A 18 -32.58 7.58 -17.47
C HIS A 18 -33.20 8.85 -16.86
N PRO A 19 -34.20 8.75 -15.98
CA PRO A 19 -34.66 9.93 -15.26
C PRO A 19 -33.52 10.44 -14.38
N LYS A 20 -33.22 11.75 -14.45
CA LYS A 20 -32.32 12.41 -13.50
C LYS A 20 -32.85 12.15 -12.09
N ARG A 21 -32.17 11.27 -11.35
CA ARG A 21 -32.52 10.93 -9.98
C ARG A 21 -31.89 11.98 -9.07
N ASN A 22 -32.70 12.87 -8.51
CA ASN A 22 -32.27 13.70 -7.39
C ASN A 22 -31.92 12.77 -6.22
N TYR A 23 -30.63 12.70 -5.87
CA TYR A 23 -30.19 11.91 -4.72
C TYR A 23 -30.54 12.65 -3.43
N LEU A 24 -31.68 12.28 -2.83
CA LEU A 24 -31.89 12.53 -1.41
C LEU A 24 -30.91 11.68 -0.59
N PRO A 25 -30.35 12.19 0.53
CA PRO A 25 -29.45 11.44 1.37
C PRO A 25 -30.16 10.17 1.87
N LYS A 26 -29.63 8.99 1.50
CA LYS A 26 -30.15 7.71 1.97
C LYS A 26 -29.97 7.64 3.48
N LYS A 27 -31.08 7.76 4.24
CA LYS A 27 -31.13 7.25 5.61
C LYS A 27 -30.76 5.76 5.56
N LYS A 28 -29.81 5.34 6.41
CA LYS A 28 -29.44 3.93 6.57
C LYS A 28 -30.71 3.13 6.89
N LYS A 29 -31.22 2.37 5.93
CA LYS A 29 -32.29 1.41 6.20
C LYS A 29 -31.68 0.29 7.04
N ALA A 30 -32.31 -0.04 8.16
CA ALA A 30 -32.02 -1.27 8.88
C ALA A 30 -32.17 -2.44 7.90
N VAL A 31 -31.12 -3.23 7.77
CA VAL A 31 -31.13 -4.45 6.96
C VAL A 31 -32.07 -5.42 7.67
N GLN A 32 -33.25 -5.65 7.10
CA GLN A 32 -34.10 -6.74 7.52
C GLN A 32 -33.39 -8.06 7.20
N PRO A 33 -33.33 -9.03 8.13
CA PRO A 33 -32.68 -10.31 7.89
C PRO A 33 -33.38 -11.00 6.71
N ASN A 34 -32.60 -11.26 5.66
CA ASN A 34 -33.10 -11.92 4.47
C ASN A 34 -33.19 -13.42 4.78
N HIS A 35 -34.40 -13.94 5.04
CA HIS A 35 -34.65 -15.37 5.33
C HIS A 35 -34.57 -16.27 4.08
N SER A 36 -33.83 -15.87 3.06
CA SER A 36 -33.58 -16.74 1.90
C SER A 36 -32.44 -17.71 2.24
N PRO A 37 -32.60 -19.03 1.99
CA PRO A 37 -31.54 -20.00 2.25
C PRO A 37 -30.29 -19.64 1.44
N GLN A 38 -29.23 -19.22 2.13
CA GLN A 38 -27.93 -19.02 1.51
C GLN A 38 -27.48 -20.35 0.91
N ARG A 39 -27.39 -20.41 -0.42
CA ARG A 39 -26.91 -21.56 -1.19
C ARG A 39 -25.46 -21.84 -0.82
N ARG A 40 -25.26 -22.60 0.27
CA ARG A 40 -23.95 -23.03 0.75
C ARG A 40 -23.46 -24.23 -0.03
N SER A 41 -22.16 -24.32 -0.25
CA SER A 41 -21.57 -25.53 -0.84
C SER A 41 -21.60 -26.67 0.18
N SER A 42 -21.76 -27.90 -0.29
CA SER A 42 -21.82 -29.12 0.55
C SER A 42 -20.62 -29.25 1.48
N ARG A 43 -19.44 -28.76 1.07
CA ARG A 43 -18.19 -28.80 1.85
C ARG A 43 -18.24 -27.98 3.15
N ILE A 44 -19.10 -26.97 3.25
CA ILE A 44 -19.16 -26.05 4.39
C ILE A 44 -20.54 -26.05 5.07
N MET A 45 -21.43 -26.97 4.68
CA MET A 45 -22.78 -27.08 5.26
C MET A 45 -22.73 -27.35 6.77
N ASN A 46 -21.77 -28.17 7.22
CA ASN A 46 -21.63 -28.57 8.62
C ASN A 46 -20.87 -27.54 9.49
N LEU A 47 -20.37 -26.46 8.89
CA LEU A 47 -19.68 -25.40 9.63
C LEU A 47 -20.68 -24.32 10.02
N VAL A 48 -20.54 -23.69 11.18
CA VAL A 48 -21.39 -22.55 11.55
C VAL A 48 -21.23 -21.41 10.52
N PRO A 49 -22.32 -20.77 10.06
CA PRO A 49 -22.22 -19.57 9.22
C PRO A 49 -21.34 -18.52 9.90
N ILE A 50 -20.29 -18.06 9.22
CA ILE A 50 -19.43 -17.01 9.74
C ILE A 50 -20.20 -15.68 9.64
N ASN A 51 -20.68 -15.16 10.77
CA ASN A 51 -21.27 -13.83 10.84
C ASN A 51 -20.16 -12.76 10.88
N TYR A 52 -19.84 -12.18 9.72
CA TYR A 52 -18.82 -11.13 9.62
C TYR A 52 -19.21 -9.81 10.28
N SER A 53 -20.50 -9.59 10.55
CA SER A 53 -21.01 -8.36 11.18
C SER A 53 -20.93 -8.37 12.71
N GLU A 54 -20.74 -9.53 13.34
CA GLU A 54 -20.59 -9.67 14.80
C GLU A 54 -19.16 -9.45 15.30
N ARG A 55 -18.20 -9.14 14.42
CA ARG A 55 -16.90 -8.64 14.86
C ARG A 55 -17.10 -7.21 15.34
N ASN A 56 -17.68 -7.09 16.53
CA ASN A 56 -17.82 -5.86 17.28
C ASN A 56 -16.41 -5.27 17.37
N ARG A 57 -16.16 -4.20 16.62
CA ARG A 57 -14.98 -3.38 16.88
C ARG A 57 -15.31 -2.70 18.19
N GLU A 58 -14.83 -3.28 19.30
CA GLU A 58 -14.72 -2.57 20.56
C GLU A 58 -14.12 -1.21 20.22
N SER A 59 -14.97 -0.19 20.27
CA SER A 59 -14.57 1.16 19.92
C SER A 59 -13.78 1.62 21.11
N ALA A 60 -12.45 1.45 21.03
CA ALA A 60 -11.54 1.98 22.02
C ALA A 60 -11.94 3.42 22.31
N SER A 61 -12.26 3.66 23.58
CA SER A 61 -12.57 4.98 24.13
C SER A 61 -11.55 5.99 23.64
N LYS A 62 -12.04 7.17 23.22
CA LYS A 62 -11.20 8.32 22.91
C LYS A 62 -10.52 8.82 24.19
N GLU A 63 -9.47 8.14 24.62
CA GLU A 63 -8.41 8.82 25.37
C GLU A 63 -7.55 9.60 24.37
N ASN A 64 -6.99 10.72 24.81
CA ASN A 64 -6.19 11.63 24.00
C ASN A 64 -5.01 10.87 23.35
N GLY A 65 -5.28 10.39 22.13
CA GLY A 65 -4.68 9.16 21.63
C GLY A 65 -3.29 9.38 21.05
N VAL A 66 -2.28 8.86 21.75
CA VAL A 66 -0.96 8.61 21.18
C VAL A 66 -1.16 7.81 19.89
N VAL A 67 -0.76 8.39 18.75
CA VAL A 67 -0.93 7.75 17.44
C VAL A 67 0.14 6.66 17.29
N GLU A 68 -0.17 5.46 17.76
CA GLU A 68 0.74 4.32 17.65
C GLU A 68 0.72 3.72 16.23
N ILE A 69 1.90 3.64 15.62
CA ILE A 69 2.14 2.97 14.34
C ILE A 69 2.99 1.73 14.61
N CYS A 70 2.35 0.57 14.74
CA CYS A 70 3.06 -0.70 14.85
C CYS A 70 3.25 -1.33 13.46
N ILE A 71 4.51 -1.41 13.01
CA ILE A 71 4.89 -2.19 11.83
C ILE A 71 5.67 -3.40 12.35
N PRO A 72 5.17 -4.64 12.18
CA PRO A 72 5.85 -5.82 12.69
C PRO A 72 7.26 -5.96 12.09
N GLU A 73 8.19 -6.52 12.86
CA GLU A 73 9.53 -6.79 12.38
C GLU A 73 9.57 -7.88 11.31
N GLY A 74 10.51 -7.72 10.38
CA GLY A 74 10.76 -8.66 9.30
C GLY A 74 11.66 -9.82 9.72
N THR A 75 12.02 -10.65 8.75
CA THR A 75 13.09 -11.64 8.95
C THR A 75 14.46 -10.98 9.02
N ASN A 76 14.60 -9.83 8.36
CA ASN A 76 15.80 -9.00 8.37
C ASN A 76 15.50 -7.68 9.09
N PRO A 77 16.47 -7.11 9.82
CA PRO A 77 16.34 -5.77 10.38
C PRO A 77 16.13 -4.76 9.25
N GLU A 78 15.28 -3.77 9.51
CA GLU A 78 14.99 -2.71 8.56
C GLU A 78 15.84 -1.50 8.90
N VAL A 79 16.96 -1.39 8.20
CA VAL A 79 17.96 -0.36 8.38
C VAL A 79 17.87 0.65 7.25
N TYR A 80 17.87 1.93 7.60
CA TYR A 80 18.02 3.04 6.68
C TYR A 80 19.32 3.78 7.01
N THR A 81 20.02 4.25 5.98
CA THR A 81 21.31 4.96 6.09
C THR A 81 21.12 6.43 5.71
N GLU A 82 22.10 7.28 6.01
CA GLU A 82 22.11 8.71 5.60
C GLU A 82 21.87 8.87 4.09
N GLU A 83 22.46 7.99 3.26
CA GLU A 83 22.20 7.99 1.82
C GLU A 83 20.69 7.88 1.51
N HIS A 84 19.93 7.09 2.27
CA HIS A 84 18.48 6.97 2.04
C HIS A 84 17.73 8.25 2.40
N GLU A 85 18.23 9.04 3.34
CA GLU A 85 17.69 10.37 3.67
C GLU A 85 17.93 11.36 2.54
N GLU A 86 19.13 11.39 1.97
CA GLU A 86 19.47 12.24 0.82
C GLU A 86 18.63 11.91 -0.43
N HIS A 87 18.23 10.64 -0.59
CA HIS A 87 17.42 10.19 -1.70
C HIS A 87 15.90 10.45 -1.53
N LEU A 88 15.46 10.94 -0.37
CA LEU A 88 14.08 11.38 -0.17
C LEU A 88 13.81 12.60 -1.04
N GLY A 89 12.71 12.54 -1.79
CA GLY A 89 12.24 13.70 -2.51
C GLY A 89 11.31 14.54 -1.64
N ASP A 90 11.39 15.84 -1.84
CA ASP A 90 10.44 16.82 -1.33
C ASP A 90 9.58 17.35 -2.48
N CYS A 91 8.44 17.97 -2.13
CA CYS A 91 7.62 18.73 -3.05
C CYS A 91 7.56 20.20 -2.63
N GLU A 92 7.69 21.11 -3.59
CA GLU A 92 7.48 22.54 -3.37
C GLU A 92 5.97 22.85 -3.45
N SER A 93 5.29 22.25 -4.41
CA SER A 93 3.86 22.43 -4.67
C SER A 93 3.04 21.38 -3.96
N ALA A 94 2.01 21.82 -3.23
CA ALA A 94 1.03 20.90 -2.65
C ALA A 94 0.33 20.07 -3.75
N TRP A 95 0.06 18.80 -3.43
CA TRP A 95 -0.72 17.91 -4.29
C TRP A 95 -2.12 17.72 -3.69
N GLU A 96 -3.16 17.96 -4.50
CA GLU A 96 -4.53 17.71 -4.10
C GLU A 96 -4.86 16.23 -4.24
N LEU A 97 -5.00 15.54 -3.11
CA LEU A 97 -5.32 14.12 -3.07
C LEU A 97 -6.75 13.86 -3.55
N TYR A 98 -6.93 12.73 -4.24
CA TYR A 98 -8.25 12.26 -4.71
C TYR A 98 -8.94 13.14 -5.76
N VAL A 99 -8.17 14.01 -6.43
CA VAL A 99 -8.68 14.85 -7.54
C VAL A 99 -8.28 14.25 -8.88
N ASP A 100 -6.98 14.11 -9.13
CA ASP A 100 -6.49 13.55 -10.39
C ASP A 100 -6.81 12.05 -10.50
N GLY A 101 -7.49 11.70 -11.60
CA GLY A 101 -7.93 10.33 -11.86
C GLY A 101 -9.20 9.89 -11.14
N TYR A 102 -10.02 10.84 -10.68
CA TYR A 102 -11.33 10.60 -10.09
C TYR A 102 -12.42 11.27 -10.94
N ASP A 103 -13.63 10.72 -10.90
CA ASP A 103 -14.80 11.27 -11.56
C ASP A 103 -15.47 12.36 -10.70
N GLU A 104 -16.49 13.03 -11.24
CA GLU A 104 -17.28 14.05 -10.55
C GLU A 104 -17.98 13.52 -9.28
N ASP A 105 -18.18 12.20 -9.19
CA ASP A 105 -18.75 11.51 -8.04
C ASP A 105 -17.67 11.12 -6.99
N GLY A 106 -16.40 11.44 -7.23
CA GLY A 106 -15.27 11.13 -6.34
C GLY A 106 -14.83 9.66 -6.37
N ASN A 107 -15.22 8.90 -7.40
CA ASN A 107 -14.76 7.53 -7.60
C ASN A 107 -13.54 7.51 -8.52
N ARG A 108 -12.60 6.62 -8.19
CA ARG A 108 -11.39 6.45 -8.99
C ARG A 108 -11.73 5.87 -10.37
N ILE A 109 -11.21 6.49 -11.42
CA ILE A 109 -11.47 6.10 -12.82
C ILE A 109 -10.45 5.04 -13.27
N TYR A 110 -10.96 3.84 -13.56
CA TYR A 110 -10.15 2.72 -14.05
C TYR A 110 -10.34 2.53 -15.55
N ASP A 111 -9.25 2.37 -16.31
CA ASP A 111 -9.31 2.09 -17.75
C ASP A 111 -8.28 0.99 -18.14
N PRO A 112 -8.75 -0.17 -18.63
CA PRO A 112 -7.88 -1.28 -19.00
C PRO A 112 -7.06 -1.05 -20.28
N ILE A 113 -7.39 -0.06 -21.10
CA ILE A 113 -6.73 0.25 -22.37
C ILE A 113 -5.83 1.47 -22.17
N LYS A 114 -6.43 2.63 -21.87
CA LYS A 114 -5.74 3.93 -21.82
C LYS A 114 -5.11 4.25 -20.45
N GLY A 115 -5.51 3.55 -19.40
CA GLY A 115 -4.96 3.78 -18.07
C GLY A 115 -3.49 3.39 -17.98
N GLU A 116 -2.82 3.89 -16.93
CA GLU A 116 -1.47 3.45 -16.60
C GLU A 116 -1.44 2.71 -15.27
N THR A 117 -0.57 1.70 -15.17
CA THR A 117 -0.45 0.88 -13.97
C THR A 117 0.52 1.52 -12.99
N CYS A 118 0.03 1.87 -11.81
CA CYS A 118 0.89 2.37 -10.75
C CYS A 118 1.64 1.24 -10.03
N HIS A 119 2.93 1.41 -9.77
CA HIS A 119 3.78 0.47 -9.04
C HIS A 119 3.28 0.20 -7.60
N GLN A 120 2.85 1.25 -6.90
CA GLN A 120 2.45 1.17 -5.49
C GLN A 120 1.10 0.49 -5.29
N CYS A 121 0.03 1.02 -5.90
CA CYS A 121 -1.33 0.50 -5.72
C CYS A 121 -1.69 -0.61 -6.73
N ARG A 122 -0.91 -0.76 -7.82
CA ARG A 122 -1.13 -1.75 -8.90
C ARG A 122 -2.46 -1.60 -9.62
N GLN A 123 -3.09 -0.44 -9.45
CA GLN A 123 -4.30 -0.07 -10.14
C GLN A 123 -3.93 0.57 -11.48
N LYS A 124 -4.74 0.27 -12.50
CA LYS A 124 -4.62 0.86 -13.83
C LYS A 124 -5.66 1.98 -13.95
N THR A 125 -5.23 3.24 -13.87
CA THR A 125 -6.13 4.38 -13.75
C THR A 125 -5.84 5.47 -14.77
N LEU A 126 -6.89 6.20 -15.15
CA LEU A 126 -6.73 7.47 -15.86
C LEU A 126 -6.27 8.50 -14.84
N GLY A 127 -5.26 9.30 -15.16
CA GLY A 127 -4.62 10.23 -14.23
C GLY A 127 -3.12 10.35 -14.51
N GLN A 128 -2.49 11.34 -13.92
CA GLN A 128 -1.07 11.61 -14.03
C GLN A 128 -0.25 10.51 -13.38
N HIS A 129 0.74 10.02 -14.13
CA HIS A 129 1.69 9.02 -13.68
C HIS A 129 3.11 9.50 -13.96
N THR A 130 4.03 9.10 -13.09
CA THR A 130 5.45 9.40 -13.27
C THR A 130 6.11 8.51 -14.31
N HIS A 131 7.19 8.98 -14.93
CA HIS A 131 8.08 8.17 -15.75
C HIS A 131 9.52 8.33 -15.25
N CYS A 132 10.19 7.21 -14.95
CA CYS A 132 11.56 7.24 -14.43
C CYS A 132 12.56 7.42 -15.57
N ASN A 133 13.53 8.32 -15.38
CA ASN A 133 14.63 8.50 -16.33
C ASN A 133 15.60 7.30 -16.38
N LYS A 134 15.74 6.56 -15.28
CA LYS A 134 16.68 5.43 -15.18
C LYS A 134 16.04 4.09 -15.58
N CYS A 135 14.72 3.94 -15.45
CA CYS A 135 14.05 2.69 -15.78
C CYS A 135 12.81 2.94 -16.65
N GLU A 136 12.77 2.30 -17.81
CA GLU A 136 11.61 2.34 -18.71
C GLU A 136 10.53 1.31 -18.31
N LEU A 137 10.69 0.68 -17.14
CA LEU A 137 9.81 -0.37 -16.66
C LEU A 137 8.60 0.20 -15.90
N LEU A 138 7.57 -0.63 -15.74
CA LEU A 138 6.40 -0.35 -14.89
C LEU A 138 6.75 -0.06 -13.41
N GLN A 139 8.00 -0.28 -13.01
CA GLN A 139 8.50 0.08 -11.69
C GLN A 139 8.66 1.60 -11.51
N GLY A 140 8.86 2.35 -12.60
CA GLY A 140 8.99 3.81 -12.58
C GLY A 140 7.68 4.58 -12.56
N LYS A 141 6.53 3.89 -12.71
CA LYS A 141 5.21 4.51 -12.84
C LYS A 141 4.48 4.63 -11.51
N PHE A 142 4.24 5.83 -11.04
CA PHE A 142 3.47 6.11 -9.82
C PHE A 142 2.35 7.09 -10.11
N CYS A 143 1.14 6.80 -9.65
CA CYS A 143 0.07 7.80 -9.66
C CYS A 143 0.36 8.89 -8.62
N GLY A 144 -0.14 10.11 -8.85
CA GLY A 144 0.11 11.27 -7.98
C GLY A 144 -0.19 11.02 -6.50
N ASP A 145 -1.37 10.47 -6.20
CA ASP A 145 -1.77 10.09 -4.84
C ASP A 145 -0.74 9.21 -4.13
N CYS A 146 -0.24 8.17 -4.81
CA CYS A 146 0.70 7.24 -4.21
C CYS A 146 2.08 7.87 -4.05
N LEU A 147 2.52 8.66 -5.04
CA LEU A 147 3.80 9.34 -4.98
C LEU A 147 3.82 10.32 -3.79
N TYR A 148 2.78 11.13 -3.67
CA TYR A 148 2.65 12.11 -2.60
C TYR A 148 2.53 11.45 -1.22
N MET A 149 1.56 10.55 -1.03
CA MET A 149 1.35 9.94 0.29
C MET A 149 2.53 9.08 0.75
N ARG A 150 3.20 8.37 -0.17
CA ARG A 150 4.26 7.42 0.20
C ARG A 150 5.65 8.01 0.23
N TYR A 151 5.94 8.98 -0.64
CA TYR A 151 7.30 9.51 -0.80
C TYR A 151 7.35 11.02 -0.52
N GLY A 152 6.25 11.75 -0.69
CA GLY A 152 6.20 13.20 -0.42
C GLY A 152 6.59 14.03 -1.64
N GLU A 153 6.57 13.41 -2.82
CA GLU A 153 6.92 14.04 -4.09
C GLU A 153 5.65 14.34 -4.90
N ASN A 154 5.70 15.38 -5.72
CA ASN A 154 4.61 15.78 -6.60
C ASN A 154 4.79 15.18 -8.00
N VAL A 155 3.74 14.58 -8.57
CA VAL A 155 3.82 13.95 -9.91
C VAL A 155 4.07 14.95 -11.02
N MET A 156 3.58 16.19 -10.88
CA MET A 156 3.78 17.24 -11.89
C MET A 156 5.24 17.72 -11.90
N GLU A 157 5.85 17.85 -10.72
CA GLU A 157 7.26 18.21 -10.57
C GLU A 157 8.17 17.08 -11.06
N ALA A 158 7.84 15.84 -10.70
CA ALA A 158 8.54 14.65 -11.18
C ALA A 158 8.52 14.55 -12.72
N ASN A 159 7.37 14.79 -13.35
CA ASN A 159 7.25 14.74 -14.81
C ASN A 159 7.91 15.93 -15.52
N ARG A 160 8.03 17.08 -14.86
CA ARG A 160 8.75 18.24 -15.41
C ARG A 160 10.27 18.04 -15.34
N ASN A 161 10.74 17.24 -14.38
CA ASN A 161 12.17 16.97 -14.19
C ASN A 161 12.62 15.75 -15.01
N ASN A 162 13.31 16.00 -16.12
CA ASN A 162 13.88 14.95 -16.97
C ASN A 162 14.93 14.07 -16.27
N LYS A 163 15.49 14.52 -15.13
CA LYS A 163 16.44 13.74 -14.33
C LYS A 163 15.77 12.98 -13.18
N TRP A 164 14.43 12.99 -13.09
CA TRP A 164 13.72 12.33 -12.01
C TRP A 164 13.94 10.81 -12.05
N VAL A 165 14.35 10.26 -10.90
CA VAL A 165 14.58 8.83 -10.69
C VAL A 165 13.53 8.30 -9.74
N CYS A 166 12.93 7.15 -10.01
CA CYS A 166 11.85 6.63 -9.18
C CYS A 166 12.32 6.04 -7.83
N PRO A 167 11.45 5.95 -6.81
CA PRO A 167 11.80 5.38 -5.51
C PRO A 167 12.39 3.96 -5.54
N PRO A 168 11.98 3.03 -6.45
CA PRO A 168 12.66 1.76 -6.62
C PRO A 168 14.11 1.88 -7.07
N CYS A 169 14.40 2.76 -8.03
CA CYS A 169 15.75 2.99 -8.54
C CYS A 169 16.66 3.72 -7.54
N ARG A 170 16.08 4.49 -6.63
CA ARG A 170 16.75 5.12 -5.48
C ARG A 170 16.91 4.18 -4.28
N GLY A 171 16.36 2.97 -4.32
CA GLY A 171 16.42 2.01 -3.20
C GLY A 171 15.47 2.29 -2.03
N ILE A 172 14.72 3.39 -2.03
CA ILE A 172 13.82 3.82 -0.93
C ILE A 172 12.37 3.32 -1.06
N CYS A 173 12.06 2.49 -2.07
CA CYS A 173 10.69 2.03 -2.30
C CYS A 173 10.09 1.26 -1.10
N ASN A 174 8.96 1.73 -0.59
CA ASN A 174 8.24 1.15 0.56
C ASN A 174 7.03 0.30 0.14
N CYS A 175 6.92 -0.09 -1.13
CA CYS A 175 5.83 -0.94 -1.59
C CYS A 175 5.91 -2.35 -0.98
N SER A 176 4.76 -3.01 -0.83
CA SER A 176 4.69 -4.34 -0.18
C SER A 176 5.47 -5.46 -0.90
N ARG A 177 5.76 -5.31 -2.20
CA ARG A 177 6.59 -6.25 -2.97
C ARG A 177 8.08 -5.99 -2.72
N CYS A 178 8.52 -4.75 -2.85
CA CYS A 178 9.93 -4.36 -2.62
C CYS A 178 10.36 -4.65 -1.18
N ARG A 179 9.53 -4.31 -0.19
CA ARG A 179 9.81 -4.60 1.22
C ARG A 179 9.97 -6.09 1.49
N ARG A 180 9.09 -6.92 0.92
CA ARG A 180 9.18 -8.37 1.04
C ARG A 180 10.45 -8.93 0.38
N GLY A 181 10.87 -8.36 -0.75
CA GLY A 181 12.13 -8.71 -1.39
C GLY A 181 13.35 -8.45 -0.50
N LYS A 182 13.28 -7.42 0.36
CA LYS A 182 14.31 -7.11 1.38
C LYS A 182 14.16 -7.91 2.68
N GLY A 183 13.12 -8.73 2.83
CA GLY A 183 12.81 -9.46 4.07
C GLY A 183 12.00 -8.66 5.10
N TRP A 184 11.52 -7.46 4.74
CA TRP A 184 10.76 -6.59 5.64
C TRP A 184 9.25 -6.82 5.54
N ARG A 185 8.53 -6.50 6.62
CA ARG A 185 7.06 -6.60 6.64
C ARG A 185 6.43 -5.43 5.87
N PRO A 186 5.29 -5.64 5.18
CA PRO A 186 4.57 -4.56 4.52
C PRO A 186 4.11 -3.48 5.51
N THR A 187 4.30 -2.21 5.15
CA THR A 187 3.94 -1.05 5.97
C THR A 187 2.43 -0.86 6.16
N GLY A 188 1.59 -1.40 5.26
CA GLY A 188 0.13 -1.19 5.31
C GLY A 188 -0.28 0.26 4.95
N ASN A 189 -1.53 0.61 5.24
CA ASN A 189 -2.07 1.96 5.01
C ASN A 189 -1.93 2.82 6.28
N ILE A 190 -0.76 3.45 6.45
CA ILE A 190 -0.44 4.25 7.64
C ILE A 190 -0.37 5.75 7.37
N TYR A 191 -0.60 6.21 6.13
CA TYR A 191 -0.44 7.62 5.77
C TYR A 191 -1.24 8.56 6.69
N SER A 192 -2.50 8.24 6.98
CA SER A 192 -3.33 9.06 7.89
C SER A 192 -2.75 9.17 9.30
N LYS A 193 -2.10 8.11 9.80
CA LYS A 193 -1.43 8.15 11.12
C LYS A 193 -0.14 8.97 11.04
N VAL A 194 0.66 8.73 10.01
CA VAL A 194 1.92 9.44 9.74
C VAL A 194 1.71 10.95 9.59
N SER A 195 0.69 11.34 8.84
CA SER A 195 0.33 12.75 8.63
C SER A 195 -0.09 13.44 9.94
N LYS A 196 -0.81 12.74 10.83
CA LYS A 196 -1.15 13.27 12.17
C LYS A 196 0.06 13.48 13.07
N LEU A 197 1.12 12.70 12.87
CA LEU A 197 2.39 12.86 13.56
C LEU A 197 3.26 14.00 12.96
N GLY A 198 2.79 14.69 11.91
CA GLY A 198 3.48 15.83 11.31
C GLY A 198 4.53 15.47 10.26
N PHE A 199 4.63 14.20 9.84
CA PHE A 199 5.55 13.80 8.78
C PHE A 199 4.94 14.07 7.39
N LYS A 200 5.76 14.50 6.44
CA LYS A 200 5.36 14.78 5.05
C LYS A 200 4.82 13.54 4.33
N SER A 201 5.52 12.40 4.48
CA SER A 201 5.16 11.15 3.81
C SER A 201 5.52 9.91 4.63
N VAL A 202 5.02 8.76 4.19
CA VAL A 202 5.36 7.47 4.83
C VAL A 202 6.86 7.17 4.77
N ALA A 203 7.55 7.51 3.68
CA ALA A 203 8.99 7.30 3.58
C ALA A 203 9.76 8.16 4.59
N HIS A 204 9.41 9.44 4.72
CA HIS A 204 10.00 10.33 5.74
C HIS A 204 9.87 9.77 7.15
N TYR A 205 8.69 9.24 7.49
CA TYR A 205 8.48 8.59 8.78
C TYR A 205 9.38 7.37 8.97
N LEU A 206 9.37 6.44 8.02
CA LEU A 206 10.13 5.18 8.13
C LEU A 206 11.63 5.43 8.29
N ILE A 207 12.18 6.33 7.48
CA ILE A 207 13.62 6.62 7.47
C ILE A 207 14.00 7.34 8.76
N LYS A 208 13.28 8.39 9.14
CA LYS A 208 13.60 9.16 10.35
C LYS A 208 13.45 8.36 11.63
N THR A 209 12.42 7.51 11.77
CA THR A 209 12.23 6.75 13.03
C THR A 209 13.21 5.60 13.18
N ARG A 210 13.64 4.98 12.07
CA ARG A 210 14.50 3.78 12.09
C ARG A 210 15.96 4.08 11.78
N GLY A 211 16.27 5.26 11.25
CA GLY A 211 17.63 5.78 11.16
C GLY A 211 18.15 6.19 12.54
N THR A 212 17.32 6.86 13.35
CA THR A 212 17.71 7.28 14.72
C THR A 212 17.91 6.13 15.70
N GLU A 213 17.31 4.96 15.45
CA GLU A 213 17.55 3.76 16.26
C GLU A 213 19.01 3.26 16.19
N LEU A 214 19.80 3.72 15.20
CA LEU A 214 21.22 3.42 15.08
C LEU A 214 22.14 4.45 15.78
N GLU A 215 21.69 5.69 15.95
CA GLU A 215 22.53 6.76 16.55
C GLU A 215 22.39 6.84 18.08
N GLY A 216 21.46 6.09 18.67
CA GLY A 216 21.16 6.12 20.10
C GLY A 216 21.95 5.15 20.99
N SER A 217 22.92 4.39 20.47
CA SER A 217 23.71 3.43 21.26
C SER A 217 25.07 3.92 21.75
N ASP A 218 25.48 5.14 21.41
CA ASP A 218 26.81 5.66 21.77
C ASP A 218 26.70 6.96 22.58
N ALA A 219 26.17 6.86 23.80
CA ALA A 219 26.37 7.87 24.84
C ALA A 219 26.46 7.23 26.24
N GLU A 220 27.71 7.11 26.70
CA GLU A 220 28.19 6.99 28.08
C GLU A 220 28.08 5.62 28.80
N ASN A 221 29.16 4.84 28.80
CA ASN A 221 30.06 4.82 29.96
C ASN A 221 31.49 4.30 29.60
N SER A 222 32.47 4.87 30.29
CA SER A 222 33.91 4.90 30.02
C SER A 222 34.73 3.63 30.38
N VAL A 223 35.72 3.36 29.50
CA VAL A 223 37.11 2.88 29.73
C VAL A 223 37.37 1.45 30.27
N ALA A 224 37.99 0.61 29.43
CA ALA A 224 39.32 0.01 29.66
C ALA A 224 39.80 -0.78 28.42
N GLU A 225 41.08 -0.63 28.11
CA GLU A 225 41.79 -1.06 26.90
C GLU A 225 42.46 -2.44 27.08
N GLU A 226 42.45 -3.26 26.02
CA GLU A 226 43.59 -4.05 25.46
C GLU A 226 43.22 -5.41 24.83
N LYS A 227 43.42 -5.45 23.50
CA LYS A 227 44.08 -6.47 22.64
C LYS A 227 44.16 -7.94 23.10
N SER A 228 43.74 -8.86 22.21
CA SER A 228 44.60 -9.78 21.42
C SER A 228 43.84 -10.99 20.84
N GLU A 229 44.48 -11.67 19.90
CA GLU A 229 43.92 -12.47 18.81
C GLU A 229 43.71 -13.97 19.09
N THR A 230 43.03 -14.64 18.14
CA THR A 230 43.15 -16.05 17.70
C THR A 230 42.19 -17.16 18.21
N SER A 231 41.40 -17.62 17.22
CA SER A 231 41.19 -19.01 16.74
C SER A 231 40.43 -20.09 17.54
N ALA A 232 39.61 -20.80 16.73
CA ALA A 232 39.31 -22.23 16.72
C ALA A 232 38.09 -22.78 17.50
N ASP A 233 37.14 -23.25 16.68
CA ASP A 233 36.41 -24.53 16.75
C ASP A 233 35.61 -24.90 18.01
N THR A 234 34.29 -25.10 17.85
CA THR A 234 33.59 -26.37 18.23
C THR A 234 32.11 -26.36 17.79
N LYS A 235 31.85 -27.16 16.75
CA LYS A 235 30.68 -28.04 16.46
C LYS A 235 29.30 -27.76 17.08
N LEU A 236 28.37 -27.42 16.18
CA LEU A 236 27.07 -28.08 15.88
C LEU A 236 26.38 -28.92 16.98
N ASN A 237 25.15 -28.51 17.33
CA ASN A 237 23.97 -29.38 17.14
C ASN A 237 22.64 -28.59 17.20
N ARG A 238 21.89 -28.59 16.09
CA ARG A 238 20.48 -28.15 16.03
C ARG A 238 19.62 -29.35 15.62
N PRO A 239 18.50 -29.65 16.31
CA PRO A 239 17.66 -30.79 15.96
C PRO A 239 16.93 -30.58 14.63
N THR A 240 17.03 -31.56 13.75
CA THR A 240 16.33 -31.69 12.47
C THR A 240 14.90 -32.20 12.70
N LEU A 241 13.88 -31.39 12.38
CA LEU A 241 12.51 -31.87 12.21
C LEU A 241 12.31 -32.29 10.76
N THR A 242 12.19 -33.60 10.55
CA THR A 242 11.89 -34.23 9.27
C THR A 242 10.45 -33.95 8.84
N ARG A 243 10.25 -33.54 7.59
CA ARG A 243 8.91 -33.38 6.99
C ARG A 243 8.63 -34.61 6.12
N ALA A 244 7.73 -35.47 6.58
CA ALA A 244 7.29 -36.66 5.86
C ALA A 244 6.61 -36.28 4.53
N SER A 245 7.10 -36.85 3.43
CA SER A 245 6.51 -36.78 2.10
C SER A 245 5.35 -37.77 1.98
N LYS A 246 4.11 -37.27 1.90
CA LYS A 246 2.96 -38.08 1.47
C LYS A 246 3.07 -38.35 -0.03
N LYS A 247 3.37 -39.60 -0.41
CA LYS A 247 3.17 -40.12 -1.76
C LYS A 247 1.67 -40.09 -2.09
N ARG A 248 1.32 -39.59 -3.26
CA ARG A 248 0.02 -39.80 -3.89
C ARG A 248 0.03 -41.21 -4.51
N ALA A 249 -0.94 -42.02 -4.12
CA ALA A 249 -1.45 -43.13 -4.92
C ALA A 249 -2.74 -42.63 -5.58
#